data_AF-A0A968PCS5-F1
#
_entry.id   AF-A0A968PCS5-F1
#
_cell.length_a   1.000
_cell.length_b   1.000
_cell.length_c   1.000
_cell.angle_alpha   90.00
_cell.angle_beta   90.00
_cell.angle_gamma   90.00
#
_symmetry.space_group_name_H-M   'P 1'
#
loop_
_entity.id
_entity.type
_entity.pdbx_description
1 polymer ?
#
loop_
_entity_poly.entity_id
_entity_poly.type
_entity_poly.pdbx_seq_one_letter_code
_entity_poly.pdbx_strand_id
1 'polypeptide(L)'
;MTWTLGRLGSRFNLLLEPCQRRVMHSALGRFLDAPLDLMVGLVEPDGIERVLPLSTRGTPLLNCEQFARVNSITFRGFSENYGLRFEFNLHSVFYPQNEDLCTLPAFYLEMRVNPCSRVRWCVPKGSTPENVKLFIRLQRPDTRISASIDNDGLQGRIDLAYANRLEPVGDAVGSTPRREPRNSSMVNVLERIVSLTPGAVPDADGQGLTIDLPVTEEGSGIKWRLVWGAYVNDRFWNN
;
A
#
# COMPACT_ATOMS: atom_id res chain seq x y z
N MET A 1 4.20 5.27 16.25
CA MET A 1 3.06 4.36 16.53
C MET A 1 2.95 3.40 15.37
N THR A 2 2.65 2.13 15.67
CA THR A 2 2.55 1.04 14.71
C THR A 2 1.09 0.57 14.67
N TRP A 3 0.57 0.24 13.48
CA TRP A 3 -0.82 -0.15 13.30
C TRP A 3 -0.94 -1.46 12.52
N THR A 4 -1.70 -2.40 13.06
CA THR A 4 -2.02 -3.65 12.37
C THR A 4 -3.39 -3.51 11.72
N LEU A 5 -3.45 -3.63 10.39
CA LEU A 5 -4.68 -3.78 9.65
C LEU A 5 -4.85 -5.26 9.26
N GLY A 6 -5.73 -5.94 9.99
CA GLY A 6 -6.07 -7.34 9.76
C GLY A 6 -7.42 -7.52 9.08
N ARG A 7 -7.61 -8.69 8.48
CA ARG A 7 -8.88 -9.17 7.91
C ARG A 7 -9.49 -10.21 8.83
N LEU A 8 -10.82 -10.21 8.98
CA LEU A 8 -11.49 -11.27 9.73
C LEU A 8 -11.38 -12.58 8.96
N GLY A 9 -10.81 -13.62 9.56
CA GLY A 9 -10.70 -14.95 8.95
C GLY A 9 -9.64 -15.08 7.85
N SER A 10 -8.98 -13.99 7.43
CA SER A 10 -7.87 -14.04 6.49
C SER A 10 -6.54 -13.78 7.19
N ARG A 11 -5.49 -14.44 6.68
CA ARG A 11 -4.12 -14.29 7.17
C ARG A 11 -3.39 -13.12 6.52
N PHE A 12 -3.99 -12.49 5.52
CA PHE A 12 -3.40 -11.33 4.87
C PHE A 12 -3.50 -10.10 5.78
N ASN A 13 -2.35 -9.61 6.23
CA ASN A 13 -2.25 -8.49 7.16
C ASN A 13 -1.25 -7.44 6.65
N LEU A 14 -1.45 -6.20 7.10
CA LEU A 14 -0.49 -5.11 6.90
C LEU A 14 -0.17 -4.50 8.26
N LEU A 15 1.10 -4.54 8.63
CA LEU A 15 1.63 -3.90 9.82
C LEU A 15 2.36 -2.61 9.41
N LEU A 16 1.69 -1.49 9.58
CA LEU A 16 2.14 -0.17 9.15
C LEU A 16 3.05 0.43 10.23
N GLU A 17 4.30 0.72 9.90
CA GLU A 17 5.29 1.24 10.84
C GLU A 17 5.83 2.63 10.40
N PRO A 18 5.03 3.71 10.47
CA PRO A 18 5.45 5.03 10.02
C PRO A 18 6.76 5.56 10.61
N CYS A 19 7.02 5.27 11.89
CA CYS A 19 8.25 5.67 12.56
C CYS A 19 9.50 4.98 11.99
N GLN A 20 9.32 3.80 11.38
CA GLN A 20 10.38 3.03 10.74
C GLN A 20 10.34 3.17 9.21
N ARG A 21 9.40 3.96 8.67
CA ARG A 21 9.23 4.21 7.24
C ARG A 21 9.10 2.93 6.40
N ARG A 22 8.30 1.98 6.89
CA ARG A 22 8.09 0.69 6.23
C ARG A 22 6.70 0.13 6.50
N VAL A 23 6.34 -0.88 5.72
CA VAL A 23 5.19 -1.74 5.97
C VAL A 23 5.70 -3.16 6.13
N MET A 24 5.38 -3.80 7.24
CA MET A 24 5.62 -5.21 7.45
C MET A 24 4.42 -5.97 6.87
N HIS A 25 4.69 -6.92 5.98
CA HIS A 25 3.67 -7.50 5.12
C HIS A 25 3.84 -9.01 4.95
N SER A 26 2.74 -9.75 5.12
CA SER A 26 2.63 -11.17 4.78
C SER A 26 1.22 -11.56 4.33
N ALA A 27 1.11 -12.18 3.16
CA ALA A 27 -0.12 -12.85 2.74
C ALA A 27 -0.49 -14.07 3.61
N LEU A 28 0.49 -14.65 4.31
CA LEU A 28 0.33 -15.88 5.08
C LEU A 28 0.06 -15.66 6.57
N GLY A 29 0.24 -14.45 7.11
CA GLY A 29 -0.14 -14.06 8.49
C GLY A 29 0.48 -14.87 9.63
N ARG A 30 1.56 -15.61 9.38
CA ARG A 30 2.21 -16.50 10.36
C ARG A 30 3.47 -15.90 10.98
N PHE A 31 3.49 -14.60 11.26
CA PHE A 31 4.71 -13.88 11.68
C PHE A 31 5.86 -14.03 10.65
N LEU A 32 5.48 -14.16 9.38
CA LEU A 32 6.39 -14.23 8.23
C LEU A 32 6.38 -12.90 7.50
N ASP A 33 6.22 -11.82 8.26
CA ASP A 33 6.13 -10.47 7.73
C ASP A 33 7.53 -10.06 7.30
N ALA A 34 7.66 -9.64 6.05
CA ALA A 34 8.91 -9.07 5.55
C ALA A 34 8.70 -7.58 5.30
N PRO A 35 9.75 -6.76 5.47
CA PRO A 35 9.67 -5.34 5.19
C PRO A 35 9.40 -5.08 3.71
N LEU A 36 8.36 -4.29 3.46
CA LEU A 36 7.97 -3.73 2.18
C LEU A 36 8.15 -2.22 2.25
N ASP A 37 8.89 -1.68 1.30
CA ASP A 37 8.98 -0.24 1.05
C ASP A 37 7.78 0.17 0.20
N LEU A 38 6.77 0.78 0.85
CA LEU A 38 5.53 1.21 0.21
C LEU A 38 5.56 2.72 0.00
N MET A 39 5.88 3.14 -1.20
CA MET A 39 5.97 4.55 -1.57
C MET A 39 4.62 4.99 -2.15
N VAL A 40 3.86 5.79 -1.38
CA VAL A 40 2.54 6.30 -1.77
C VAL A 40 2.52 7.80 -1.59
N GLY A 41 2.08 8.52 -2.62
CA GLY A 41 2.20 9.98 -2.61
C GLY A 41 1.70 10.68 -3.86
N LEU A 42 2.19 11.91 -4.03
CA LEU A 42 1.92 12.76 -5.19
C LEU A 42 3.20 13.39 -5.72
N VAL A 43 3.20 13.79 -6.98
CA VAL A 43 4.24 14.60 -7.60
C VAL A 43 3.79 16.04 -7.63
N GLU A 44 4.57 16.92 -7.01
CA GLU A 44 4.35 18.37 -7.04
C GLU A 44 4.68 18.96 -8.42
N PRO A 45 4.16 20.15 -8.78
CA PRO A 45 4.50 20.83 -10.03
C PRO A 45 5.99 21.09 -10.27
N ASP A 46 6.83 21.15 -9.23
CA ASP A 46 8.28 21.24 -9.32
C ASP A 46 8.97 19.87 -9.55
N GLY A 47 8.19 18.80 -9.72
CA GLY A 47 8.65 17.44 -9.91
C GLY A 47 9.04 16.72 -8.62
N ILE A 48 8.90 17.36 -7.45
CA ILE A 48 9.23 16.72 -6.17
C ILE A 48 8.17 15.69 -5.80
N GLU A 49 8.62 14.48 -5.50
CA GLU A 49 7.76 13.41 -5.00
C GLU A 49 7.54 13.56 -3.50
N ARG A 50 6.28 13.82 -3.14
CA ARG A 50 5.83 13.91 -1.75
C ARG A 50 5.19 12.62 -1.30
N VAL A 51 5.78 11.97 -0.30
CA VAL A 51 5.40 10.64 0.14
C VAL A 51 4.84 10.61 1.54
N LEU A 52 3.98 9.63 1.80
CA LEU A 52 3.67 9.21 3.16
C LEU A 52 4.88 8.56 3.83
N PRO A 53 4.95 8.57 5.17
CA PRO A 53 6.05 7.99 5.94
C PRO A 53 5.99 6.44 5.97
N LEU A 54 5.71 5.80 4.84
CA LEU A 54 5.68 4.33 4.67
C LEU A 54 6.82 3.83 3.78
N SER A 55 7.67 4.75 3.34
CA SER A 55 8.86 4.50 2.55
C SER A 55 10.04 5.34 3.04
N THR A 56 11.23 4.81 2.86
CA THR A 56 12.49 5.54 3.11
C THR A 56 12.87 6.48 1.97
N ARG A 57 12.22 6.34 0.79
CA ARG A 57 12.48 7.12 -0.43
C ARG A 57 11.52 8.31 -0.55
N GLY A 58 11.94 9.35 -1.27
CA GLY A 58 11.14 10.55 -1.54
C GLY A 58 11.15 11.59 -0.41
N THR A 59 10.48 12.71 -0.63
CA THR A 59 10.37 13.80 0.35
C THR A 59 9.08 13.60 1.17
N PRO A 60 9.12 13.51 2.50
CA PRO A 60 7.91 13.32 3.28
C PRO A 60 6.90 14.47 3.10
N LEU A 61 5.61 14.13 3.10
CA LEU A 61 4.52 15.09 3.28
C LEU A 61 4.62 15.72 4.68
N LEU A 62 4.30 17.00 4.77
CA LEU A 62 4.31 17.74 6.03
C LEU A 62 3.13 17.32 6.92
N ASN A 63 3.35 17.33 8.25
CA ASN A 63 2.33 17.06 9.27
C ASN A 63 1.49 15.81 8.97
N CYS A 64 2.16 14.67 8.78
CA CYS A 64 1.46 13.42 8.52
C CYS A 64 0.63 12.96 9.73
N GLU A 65 -0.69 12.97 9.58
CA GLU A 65 -1.68 12.55 10.56
C GLU A 65 -2.20 11.14 10.27
N GLN A 66 -2.69 10.46 11.31
CA GLN A 66 -3.24 9.11 11.25
C GLN A 66 -4.58 9.07 11.93
N PHE A 67 -5.60 8.56 11.23
CA PHE A 67 -6.95 8.37 11.77
C PHE A 67 -7.32 6.90 11.67
N ALA A 68 -7.45 6.24 12.81
CA ALA A 68 -7.88 4.85 12.86
C ALA A 68 -9.40 4.75 13.05
N ARG A 69 -9.99 3.79 12.35
CA ARG A 69 -11.36 3.31 12.53
C ARG A 69 -11.31 1.81 12.73
N VAL A 70 -12.44 1.20 13.09
CA VAL A 70 -12.53 -0.24 13.37
C VAL A 70 -12.00 -1.10 12.23
N ASN A 71 -12.23 -0.71 10.98
CA ASN A 71 -11.85 -1.49 9.79
C ASN A 71 -10.93 -0.73 8.82
N SER A 72 -10.40 0.43 9.20
CA SER A 72 -9.60 1.24 8.28
C SER A 72 -8.63 2.16 9.00
N ILE A 73 -7.60 2.55 8.26
CA ILE A 73 -6.66 3.59 8.68
C ILE A 73 -6.49 4.59 7.55
N THR A 74 -6.56 5.86 7.90
CA THR A 74 -6.35 6.98 6.99
C THR A 74 -5.05 7.68 7.36
N PHE A 75 -4.17 7.82 6.38
CA PHE A 75 -3.04 8.72 6.44
C PHE A 75 -3.40 10.02 5.72
N ARG A 76 -3.07 11.14 6.35
CA ARG A 76 -3.23 12.47 5.75
C ARG A 76 -1.92 13.21 5.84
N GLY A 77 -1.51 13.87 4.77
CA GLY A 77 -0.32 14.72 4.76
C GLY A 77 -0.52 15.93 3.85
N PHE A 78 0.36 16.91 3.99
CA PHE A 78 0.23 18.19 3.29
C PHE A 78 1.44 18.48 2.41
N SER A 79 1.17 19.05 1.24
CA SER A 79 2.14 19.78 0.42
C SER A 79 2.03 21.25 0.77
N GLU A 80 3.04 21.75 1.47
CA GLU A 80 3.12 23.16 1.86
C GLU A 80 3.40 24.10 0.68
N ASN A 81 4.10 23.60 -0.34
CA ASN A 81 4.52 24.39 -1.50
C ASN A 81 3.32 24.81 -2.37
N TYR A 82 2.31 23.94 -2.50
CA TYR A 82 1.20 24.10 -3.44
C TYR A 82 -0.18 24.05 -2.78
N GLY A 83 -0.22 24.00 -1.43
CA GLY A 83 -1.46 23.98 -0.68
C GLY A 83 -2.31 22.77 -1.01
N LEU A 84 -1.72 21.57 -1.01
CA LEU A 84 -2.46 20.32 -1.25
C LEU A 84 -2.57 19.51 0.03
N ARG A 85 -3.72 18.86 0.22
CA ARG A 85 -3.94 17.83 1.23
C ARG A 85 -4.06 16.49 0.52
N PHE A 86 -3.11 15.61 0.78
CA PHE A 86 -3.13 14.23 0.31
C PHE A 86 -3.75 13.33 1.38
N GLU A 87 -4.62 12.42 0.96
CA GLU A 87 -5.17 11.40 1.84
C GLU A 87 -5.09 10.02 1.21
N PHE A 88 -4.66 9.05 2.01
CA PHE A 88 -4.58 7.64 1.66
C PHE A 88 -5.33 6.82 2.70
N ASN A 89 -6.34 6.09 2.27
CA ASN A 89 -7.16 5.24 3.12
C ASN A 89 -6.92 3.78 2.78
N LEU A 90 -6.69 2.95 3.79
CA LEU A 90 -6.64 1.49 3.67
C LEU A 90 -7.81 0.91 4.44
N HIS A 91 -8.61 0.09 3.76
CA HIS A 91 -9.81 -0.54 4.30
C HIS A 91 -9.68 -2.06 4.30
N SER A 92 -9.91 -2.63 5.48
CA SER A 92 -10.24 -4.04 5.66
C SER A 92 -11.73 -4.21 5.33
N VAL A 93 -12.04 -4.92 4.24
CA VAL A 93 -13.42 -5.03 3.71
C VAL A 93 -14.32 -5.86 4.63
N PHE A 94 -15.11 -5.26 5.51
CA PHE A 94 -15.98 -6.01 6.42
C PHE A 94 -17.45 -5.70 6.16
N TYR A 95 -18.20 -6.72 5.74
CA TYR A 95 -19.63 -6.62 5.45
C TYR A 95 -20.35 -7.87 6.01
N PRO A 96 -20.90 -7.79 7.24
CA PRO A 96 -21.42 -8.96 7.97
C PRO A 96 -22.43 -9.83 7.20
N GLN A 97 -23.15 -9.24 6.24
CA GLN A 97 -24.16 -9.91 5.44
C GLN A 97 -23.58 -10.65 4.22
N ASN A 98 -22.27 -10.57 3.98
CA ASN A 98 -21.58 -11.22 2.87
C ASN A 98 -20.30 -11.89 3.37
N GLU A 99 -20.38 -13.21 3.55
CA GLU A 99 -19.28 -14.05 4.03
C GLU A 99 -18.09 -14.06 3.06
N ASP A 100 -18.35 -14.17 1.76
CA ASP A 100 -17.31 -14.19 0.71
C ASP A 100 -16.47 -12.90 0.77
N LEU A 101 -17.13 -11.75 0.92
CA LEU A 101 -16.45 -10.46 1.01
C LEU A 101 -15.67 -10.33 2.33
N CYS A 102 -16.19 -10.88 3.43
CA CYS A 102 -15.51 -10.86 4.72
C CYS A 102 -14.27 -11.75 4.75
N THR A 103 -14.29 -12.86 4.02
CA THR A 103 -13.18 -13.83 3.97
C THR A 103 -12.18 -13.53 2.85
N LEU A 104 -12.54 -12.66 1.89
CA LEU A 104 -11.66 -12.25 0.81
C LEU A 104 -10.34 -11.67 1.36
N PRO A 105 -9.18 -12.24 0.98
CA PRO A 105 -7.85 -11.75 1.36
C PRO A 105 -7.50 -10.51 0.54
N ALA A 106 -8.25 -9.43 0.74
CA ALA A 106 -8.04 -8.17 0.03
C ALA A 106 -8.23 -6.94 0.92
N PHE A 107 -7.46 -5.90 0.62
CA PHE A 107 -7.63 -4.53 1.11
C PHE A 107 -8.14 -3.63 0.00
N TYR A 108 -9.04 -2.73 0.37
CA TYR A 108 -9.50 -1.67 -0.52
C TYR A 108 -8.75 -0.38 -0.18
N LEU A 109 -8.16 0.25 -1.19
CA LEU A 109 -7.29 1.41 -1.06
C LEU A 109 -7.94 2.61 -1.75
N GLU A 110 -7.88 3.78 -1.12
CA GLU A 110 -8.33 5.03 -1.73
C GLU A 110 -7.31 6.13 -1.56
N MET A 111 -6.98 6.82 -2.65
CA MET A 111 -6.18 8.04 -2.63
C MET A 111 -7.00 9.22 -3.15
N ARG A 112 -6.83 10.37 -2.53
CA ARG A 112 -7.41 11.63 -3.01
C ARG A 112 -6.52 12.80 -2.65
N VAL A 113 -6.76 13.89 -3.37
CA VAL A 113 -6.06 15.16 -3.19
C VAL A 113 -7.09 16.28 -3.20
N ASN A 114 -7.01 17.16 -2.21
CA ASN A 114 -7.87 18.32 -2.06
C ASN A 114 -7.02 19.59 -1.95
N PRO A 115 -7.56 20.76 -2.33
CA PRO A 115 -6.92 22.02 -2.00
C PRO A 115 -6.91 22.21 -0.47
N CYS A 116 -5.91 22.93 0.04
CA CYS A 116 -5.78 23.29 1.43
C CYS A 116 -5.42 24.77 1.54
N SER A 117 -6.31 25.54 2.18
CA SER A 117 -6.25 27.00 2.18
C SER A 117 -5.06 27.59 2.94
N ARG A 118 -4.48 26.87 3.90
CA ARG A 118 -3.18 27.24 4.51
C ARG A 118 -2.63 26.15 5.43
N VAL A 119 -1.38 25.74 5.23
CA VAL A 119 -0.61 25.07 6.28
C VAL A 119 0.00 26.16 7.18
N ARG A 120 -0.20 26.04 8.50
CA ARG A 120 0.29 27.05 9.46
C ARG A 120 1.80 27.26 9.29
N TRP A 121 2.20 28.53 9.28
CA TRP A 121 3.61 28.96 9.21
C TRP A 121 4.36 28.61 7.91
N CYS A 122 3.65 28.17 6.87
CA CYS A 122 4.21 27.97 5.54
C CYS A 122 3.71 29.03 4.56
N VAL A 123 4.59 29.45 3.66
CA VAL A 123 4.23 30.30 2.51
C VAL A 123 4.28 29.41 1.26
N PRO A 124 3.16 29.24 0.54
CA PRO A 124 3.15 28.47 -0.71
C PRO A 124 4.15 29.05 -1.71
N LYS A 125 4.87 28.17 -2.42
CA LYS A 125 5.76 28.55 -3.52
C LYS A 125 4.99 28.87 -4.79
N GLY A 126 3.82 28.27 -4.99
CA GLY A 126 3.02 28.44 -6.20
C GLY A 126 1.52 28.29 -5.92
N SER A 127 0.72 28.51 -6.97
CA SER A 127 -0.72 28.26 -6.94
C SER A 127 -1.01 26.76 -6.84
N THR A 128 -2.15 26.42 -6.24
CA THR A 128 -2.65 25.04 -6.25
C THR A 128 -2.87 24.58 -7.70
N PRO A 129 -2.28 23.46 -8.13
CA PRO A 129 -2.47 22.94 -9.48
C PRO A 129 -3.88 22.38 -9.68
N GLU A 130 -4.36 22.38 -10.92
CA GLU A 130 -5.67 21.78 -11.27
C GLU A 130 -5.62 20.25 -11.26
N ASN A 131 -4.47 19.67 -11.62
CA ASN A 131 -4.25 18.23 -11.66
C ASN A 131 -2.92 17.90 -10.99
N VAL A 132 -2.84 16.71 -10.39
CA VAL A 132 -1.61 16.17 -9.83
C VAL A 132 -1.47 14.71 -10.18
N LYS A 133 -0.22 14.26 -10.32
CA LYS A 133 0.10 12.87 -10.48
C LYS A 133 0.15 12.20 -9.11
N LEU A 134 -0.69 11.21 -8.88
CA LEU A 134 -0.60 10.31 -7.74
C LEU A 134 0.18 9.06 -8.12
N PHE A 135 0.83 8.44 -7.15
CA PHE A 135 1.55 7.19 -7.38
C PHE A 135 1.49 6.21 -6.20
N ILE A 136 1.66 4.93 -6.52
CA ILE A 136 1.92 3.85 -5.58
C ILE A 136 3.02 2.96 -6.16
N ARG A 137 4.10 2.77 -5.41
CA ARG A 137 5.24 1.93 -5.77
C ARG A 137 5.58 0.98 -4.64
N LEU A 138 6.05 -0.20 -5.01
CA LEU A 138 6.39 -1.25 -4.07
C LEU A 138 7.80 -1.71 -4.32
N GLN A 139 8.58 -1.85 -3.26
CA GLN A 139 9.88 -2.51 -3.32
C GLN A 139 10.02 -3.45 -2.13
N ARG A 140 10.35 -4.71 -2.40
CA ARG A 140 10.53 -5.74 -1.37
C ARG A 140 11.66 -6.68 -1.80
N PRO A 141 12.60 -7.01 -0.91
CA PRO A 141 13.58 -8.06 -1.17
C PRO A 141 12.89 -9.38 -1.55
N ASP A 142 13.53 -10.17 -2.40
CA ASP A 142 13.09 -11.52 -2.78
C ASP A 142 11.65 -11.60 -3.36
N THR A 143 11.15 -10.47 -3.89
CA THR A 143 9.83 -10.37 -4.49
C THR A 143 9.96 -9.86 -5.92
N ARG A 144 9.41 -10.60 -6.88
CA ARG A 144 9.27 -10.14 -8.25
C ARG A 144 8.06 -9.23 -8.32
N ILE A 145 8.27 -7.96 -8.62
CA ILE A 145 7.22 -6.93 -8.76
C ILE A 145 7.19 -6.49 -10.22
N SER A 146 6.01 -6.46 -10.82
CA SER A 146 5.83 -5.96 -12.18
C SER A 146 4.48 -5.26 -12.33
N ALA A 147 4.52 -4.03 -12.81
CA ALA A 147 3.35 -3.26 -13.19
C ALA A 147 3.03 -3.45 -14.68
N SER A 148 1.76 -3.56 -15.01
CA SER A 148 1.27 -3.70 -16.38
C SER A 148 -0.11 -3.08 -16.54
N ILE A 149 -0.53 -2.86 -17.77
CA ILE A 149 -1.92 -2.55 -18.12
C ILE A 149 -2.54 -3.83 -18.66
N ASP A 150 -3.78 -4.12 -18.28
CA ASP A 150 -4.49 -5.28 -18.83
C ASP A 150 -4.77 -5.10 -20.34
N ASN A 151 -5.14 -6.19 -21.02
CA ASN A 151 -5.30 -6.23 -22.48
C ASN A 151 -6.31 -5.21 -23.02
N ASP A 152 -7.31 -4.84 -22.20
CA ASP A 152 -8.31 -3.83 -22.57
C ASP A 152 -7.75 -2.39 -22.48
N GLY A 153 -6.51 -2.21 -22.01
CA GLY A 153 -5.84 -0.91 -21.92
C GLY A 153 -6.35 0.00 -20.80
N LEU A 154 -7.38 -0.42 -20.08
CA LEU A 154 -8.09 0.45 -19.13
C LEU A 154 -7.63 0.28 -17.69
N GLN A 155 -7.03 -0.85 -17.33
CA GLN A 155 -6.80 -1.22 -15.93
C GLN A 155 -5.32 -1.47 -15.64
N GLY A 156 -4.69 -0.52 -14.94
CA GLY A 156 -3.35 -0.70 -14.39
C GLY A 156 -3.35 -1.71 -13.24
N ARG A 157 -2.36 -2.60 -13.21
CA ARG A 157 -2.14 -3.55 -12.11
C ARG A 157 -0.67 -3.67 -11.74
N ILE A 158 -0.39 -4.08 -10.51
CA ILE A 158 0.93 -4.48 -10.00
C ILE A 158 0.82 -5.92 -9.54
N ASP A 159 1.57 -6.82 -10.16
CA ASP A 159 1.69 -8.21 -9.76
C ASP A 159 2.92 -8.38 -8.84
N LEU A 160 2.76 -9.08 -7.72
CA LEU A 160 3.84 -9.46 -6.82
C LEU A 160 3.90 -10.98 -6.76
N ALA A 161 5.10 -11.56 -6.93
CA ALA A 161 5.32 -13.00 -6.80
C ALA A 161 6.56 -13.27 -5.96
N TYR A 162 6.41 -14.13 -4.95
CA TYR A 162 7.50 -14.52 -4.06
C TYR A 162 7.28 -15.91 -3.47
N ALA A 163 8.34 -16.51 -2.96
CA ALA A 163 8.27 -17.76 -2.22
C ALA A 163 8.43 -17.46 -0.72
N ASN A 164 7.62 -18.11 0.11
CA ASN A 164 7.70 -17.95 1.56
C ASN A 164 7.79 -19.30 2.26
N ARG A 165 8.50 -19.38 3.39
CA ARG A 165 8.59 -20.59 4.22
C ARG A 165 7.29 -20.76 5.00
N LEU A 166 6.79 -21.98 5.18
CA LEU A 166 5.62 -22.21 6.04
C LEU A 166 5.93 -22.14 7.54
N GLU A 167 7.20 -22.31 7.90
CA GLU A 167 7.69 -22.30 9.28
C GLU A 167 8.28 -20.94 9.64
N PRO A 168 7.95 -20.38 10.82
CA PRO A 168 8.57 -19.16 11.32
C PRO A 168 10.09 -19.32 11.43
N VAL A 169 10.84 -18.33 10.97
CA VAL A 169 12.26 -18.23 11.30
C VAL A 169 12.32 -17.71 12.73
N GLY A 170 12.59 -18.58 13.70
CA GLY A 170 12.78 -18.15 15.08
C GLY A 170 14.00 -17.24 15.17
N ASP A 171 13.87 -16.09 15.84
CA ASP A 171 14.99 -15.22 16.19
C ASP A 171 15.91 -16.00 17.13
N ALA A 172 16.96 -16.62 16.57
CA ALA A 172 17.91 -17.42 17.32
C ALA A 172 18.89 -16.51 18.09
N VAL A 173 18.40 -15.79 19.09
CA VAL A 173 19.26 -15.15 20.09
C VAL A 173 19.63 -16.21 21.13
N GLY A 174 20.75 -16.89 20.92
CA GLY A 174 21.43 -17.70 21.96
C GLY A 174 21.13 -19.20 22.02
N SER A 175 20.43 -19.78 21.04
CA SER A 175 20.28 -21.25 20.95
C SER A 175 21.28 -21.85 19.97
N THR A 176 21.89 -22.97 20.37
CA THR A 176 22.80 -23.82 19.58
C THR A 176 22.32 -23.98 18.13
N PRO A 177 23.24 -24.11 17.14
CA PRO A 177 22.88 -24.19 15.72
C PRO A 177 21.90 -25.34 15.50
N ARG A 178 20.62 -24.98 15.41
CA ARG A 178 19.54 -25.93 15.21
C ARG A 178 19.69 -26.41 13.78
N ARG A 179 20.00 -27.70 13.63
CA ARG A 179 20.09 -28.42 12.35
C ARG A 179 19.04 -27.84 11.39
N GLU A 180 19.47 -27.25 10.28
CA GLU A 180 18.54 -26.68 9.30
C GLU A 180 17.46 -27.74 9.01
N PRO A 181 16.16 -27.40 9.21
CA PRO A 181 15.10 -28.37 8.97
C PRO A 181 15.22 -28.82 7.52
N ARG A 182 15.52 -30.11 7.35
CA ARG A 182 15.92 -30.71 6.06
C ARG A 182 14.87 -30.58 4.95
N ASN A 183 13.69 -30.03 5.22
CA ASN A 183 12.59 -29.81 4.27
C ASN A 183 11.67 -28.66 4.74
N SER A 184 12.14 -27.41 4.83
CA SER A 184 11.19 -26.29 4.99
C SER A 184 10.38 -26.17 3.70
N SER A 185 9.09 -26.49 3.75
CA SER A 185 8.19 -26.34 2.61
C SER A 185 8.05 -24.86 2.26
N MET A 186 8.44 -24.53 1.02
CA MET A 186 8.22 -23.22 0.42
C MET A 186 6.86 -23.20 -0.24
N VAL A 187 6.13 -22.10 -0.08
CA VAL A 187 4.86 -21.85 -0.76
C VAL A 187 5.02 -20.63 -1.65
N ASN A 188 4.53 -20.74 -2.89
CA ASN A 188 4.48 -19.62 -3.81
C ASN A 188 3.26 -18.74 -3.49
N VAL A 189 3.53 -17.46 -3.28
CA VAL A 189 2.53 -16.44 -3.03
C VAL A 189 2.45 -15.53 -4.24
N LEU A 190 1.22 -15.23 -4.65
CA LEU A 190 0.91 -14.26 -5.68
C LEU A 190 0.02 -13.18 -5.09
N GLU A 191 0.33 -11.93 -5.35
CA GLU A 191 -0.52 -10.81 -4.97
C GLU A 191 -0.72 -9.88 -6.14
N ARG A 192 -1.78 -9.09 -6.05
CA ARG A 192 -2.11 -8.13 -7.08
C ARG A 192 -2.70 -6.87 -6.47
N ILE A 193 -2.19 -5.73 -6.91
CA ILE A 193 -2.84 -4.43 -6.75
C ILE A 193 -3.49 -4.08 -8.08
N VAL A 194 -4.80 -3.86 -8.10
CA VAL A 194 -5.56 -3.50 -9.30
C VAL A 194 -6.15 -2.11 -9.12
N SER A 195 -5.88 -1.20 -10.07
CA SER A 195 -6.59 0.07 -10.13
C SER A 195 -8.04 -0.16 -10.57
N LEU A 196 -9.01 0.34 -9.81
CA LEU A 196 -10.41 0.37 -10.23
C LEU A 196 -10.75 1.67 -10.97
N THR A 197 -9.86 2.66 -10.91
CA THR A 197 -9.98 3.90 -11.69
C THR A 197 -9.26 3.72 -13.02
N PRO A 198 -9.91 3.97 -14.17
CA PRO A 198 -9.26 3.89 -15.47
C PRO A 198 -8.19 4.98 -15.62
N GLY A 199 -7.20 4.75 -16.47
CA GLY A 199 -6.12 5.70 -16.76
C GLY A 199 -4.89 5.58 -15.87
N ALA A 200 -4.86 4.63 -14.94
CA ALA A 200 -3.64 4.30 -14.22
C ALA A 200 -2.63 3.61 -15.16
N VAL A 201 -1.40 4.09 -15.19
CA VAL A 201 -0.32 3.60 -16.04
C VAL A 201 0.86 3.08 -15.20
N PRO A 202 1.60 2.05 -15.67
CA PRO A 202 2.85 1.62 -15.06
C PRO A 202 3.82 2.78 -14.94
N ASP A 203 4.50 2.85 -13.80
CA ASP A 203 5.60 3.78 -13.64
C ASP A 203 6.83 3.35 -14.46
N ALA A 204 7.76 4.27 -14.69
CA ALA A 204 8.93 4.06 -15.55
C ALA A 204 9.82 2.88 -15.11
N ASP A 205 9.87 2.59 -13.80
CA ASP A 205 10.63 1.47 -13.24
C ASP A 205 9.88 0.12 -13.31
N GLY A 206 8.61 0.12 -13.71
CA GLY A 206 7.75 -1.05 -13.75
C GLY A 206 7.39 -1.63 -12.37
N GLN A 207 7.63 -0.89 -11.27
CA GLN A 207 7.39 -1.35 -9.89
C GLN A 207 6.25 -0.59 -9.20
N GLY A 208 5.48 0.18 -9.97
CA GLY A 208 4.38 0.97 -9.45
C GLY A 208 3.38 1.36 -10.51
N LEU A 209 2.33 2.04 -10.06
CA LEU A 209 1.35 2.71 -10.91
C LEU A 209 1.38 4.20 -10.63
N THR A 210 1.01 4.97 -11.64
CA THR A 210 0.74 6.41 -11.53
C THR A 210 -0.60 6.73 -12.18
N ILE A 211 -1.25 7.81 -11.74
CA ILE A 211 -2.47 8.34 -12.36
C ILE A 211 -2.50 9.86 -12.18
N ASP A 212 -2.90 10.58 -13.22
CA ASP A 212 -3.19 12.00 -13.11
C ASP A 212 -4.65 12.18 -12.65
N LEU A 213 -4.84 12.94 -11.57
CA LEU A 213 -6.16 13.22 -11.01
C LEU A 213 -6.37 14.72 -10.78
N PRO A 214 -7.62 15.21 -10.94
CA PRO A 214 -7.94 16.59 -10.63
C PRO A 214 -7.91 16.84 -9.13
N VAL A 215 -7.42 18.02 -8.75
CA VAL A 215 -7.52 18.55 -7.39
C VAL A 215 -8.95 19.05 -7.20
N THR A 216 -9.68 18.43 -6.29
CA THR A 216 -11.12 18.69 -6.13
C THR A 216 -11.47 19.00 -4.69
N GLU A 217 -12.58 19.69 -4.48
CA GLU A 217 -13.08 20.01 -3.15
C GLU A 217 -13.41 18.75 -2.32
N GLU A 218 -13.40 18.89 -0.99
CA GLU A 218 -13.78 17.81 -0.10
C GLU A 218 -15.24 17.39 -0.38
N GLY A 219 -15.45 16.10 -0.63
CA GLY A 219 -16.77 15.54 -0.95
C GLY A 219 -17.08 15.35 -2.44
N SER A 220 -16.18 15.73 -3.35
CA SER A 220 -16.36 15.54 -4.82
C SER A 220 -16.58 14.09 -5.26
N GLY A 221 -16.14 13.12 -4.44
CA GLY A 221 -16.19 11.69 -4.76
C GLY A 221 -15.11 11.21 -5.74
N ILE A 222 -14.29 12.12 -6.29
CA ILE A 222 -13.18 11.78 -7.18
C ILE A 222 -12.02 11.25 -6.33
N LYS A 223 -11.63 10.00 -6.62
CA LYS A 223 -10.62 9.25 -5.90
C LYS A 223 -9.95 8.25 -6.84
N TRP A 224 -8.68 7.96 -6.58
CA TRP A 224 -8.05 6.75 -7.10
C TRP A 224 -8.40 5.59 -6.20
N ARG A 225 -9.07 4.58 -6.74
CA ARG A 225 -9.49 3.39 -6.01
C ARG A 225 -8.64 2.21 -6.45
N LEU A 226 -8.11 1.44 -5.51
CA LEU A 226 -7.39 0.20 -5.80
C LEU A 226 -7.85 -0.94 -4.90
N VAL A 227 -7.62 -2.17 -5.34
CA VAL A 227 -7.76 -3.38 -4.52
C VAL A 227 -6.43 -4.08 -4.47
N TRP A 228 -5.93 -4.36 -3.28
CA TRP A 228 -4.76 -5.22 -3.06
C TRP A 228 -5.25 -6.57 -2.57
N GLY A 229 -5.15 -7.60 -3.41
CA GLY A 229 -5.54 -8.96 -3.08
C GLY A 229 -4.33 -9.89 -3.00
N ALA A 230 -4.43 -10.93 -2.17
CA ALA A 230 -3.46 -12.00 -2.07
C ALA A 230 -4.06 -13.35 -2.46
N TYR A 231 -3.29 -14.17 -3.16
CA TYR A 231 -3.61 -15.54 -3.52
C TYR A 231 -2.44 -16.45 -3.17
N VAL A 232 -2.73 -17.51 -2.42
CA VAL A 232 -1.75 -18.49 -1.98
C VAL A 232 -2.18 -19.84 -2.52
N ASN A 233 -1.38 -20.41 -3.42
CA ASN A 233 -1.62 -21.77 -3.91
C ASN A 233 -0.98 -22.78 -2.96
N ASP A 234 -1.61 -22.97 -1.81
CA ASP A 234 -1.16 -23.97 -0.84
C ASP A 234 -2.05 -25.23 -0.93
N ARG A 235 -1.43 -26.36 -1.30
CA ARG A 235 -2.11 -27.65 -1.45
C ARG A 235 -2.58 -28.23 -0.11
N PHE A 236 -2.11 -27.73 1.03
CA PHE A 236 -2.53 -28.21 2.35
C PHE A 236 -4.02 -27.91 2.68
N TRP A 237 -4.75 -27.23 1.80
CA TRP A 237 -6.12 -26.74 2.04
C TRP A 237 -7.23 -27.47 1.28
N ASN A 238 -6.90 -28.42 0.39
CA ASN A 238 -7.92 -29.19 -0.34
C ASN A 238 -8.39 -30.46 0.39
N ASN A 239 -8.24 -30.52 1.72
CA ASN A 239 -8.72 -31.62 2.56
C ASN A 239 -9.75 -31.12 3.58
#